data_AF-A0A9Q8Z3I5-F1
#
_entry.id   AF-A0A9Q8Z3I5-F1
#
_cell.length_a   1.000
_cell.length_b   1.000
_cell.length_c   1.000
_cell.angle_alpha   90.00
_cell.angle_beta   90.00
_cell.angle_gamma   90.00
#
_symmetry.space_group_name_H-M   'P 1'
#
loop_
_entity.id
_entity.type
_entity.pdbx_description
1 polymer ?
#
loop_
_entity_poly.entity_id
_entity_poly.type
_entity_poly.pdbx_seq_one_letter_code
_entity_poly.pdbx_strand_id
1 'polypeptide(L)'
;MTPPPAVTDPPKPGAITNPAIEQKIGQATSVIIPLLEFGALGYETWVFVYLICIRYLVDPSEDIQRDFNIQPRRSTGIALIVVYALLLLFLTITWLRLIQMIWSQPDLVPLGDASREKENASTKDFAFDQYDAFICDYQGLPLWCDKCHNWKPDRTHHCKELGRCVRKMDHYCPWAGGIIAESTHKFFMQFVVYGALYTTFTWIVIAIFLAERSSKMSSRPGTWIGALVVGVLFSIFTFTMSCMTGWNLMINYTSVEGIQRGGIHNIAFLMSQPSRRSSSTIPPPGTPPSTSSKSHKKKSARASEREGIEEEWPILTTVVRPSKRSYVVMQTKPFEHPWYTSLMQGWKDTMGDSIIDWLLPLKQSPCKNRSHRGEYQWGEVVYDMARMYEEKYPEARLALLHGSSRR
;
A
#
# COMPACT_ATOMS: atom_id res chain seq x y z
N MET A 1 13.75 27.23 39.66
CA MET A 1 12.54 26.41 39.59
C MET A 1 12.79 25.31 38.58
N THR A 2 13.04 24.10 39.06
CA THR A 2 13.26 22.89 38.26
C THR A 2 11.93 22.39 37.68
N PRO A 3 11.89 21.89 36.43
CA PRO A 3 10.68 21.30 35.88
C PRO A 3 10.36 19.99 36.62
N PRO A 4 9.08 19.62 36.75
CA PRO A 4 8.70 18.37 37.38
C PRO A 4 9.12 17.17 36.50
N PRO A 5 9.45 16.02 37.10
CA PRO A 5 9.80 14.82 36.35
C PRO A 5 8.62 14.32 35.52
N ALA A 6 8.92 13.82 34.32
CA ALA A 6 7.94 13.23 33.42
C ALA A 6 7.23 12.06 34.09
N VAL A 7 5.90 12.16 34.21
CA VAL A 7 5.04 11.07 34.65
C VAL A 7 5.00 10.05 33.51
N THR A 8 5.73 8.95 33.65
CA THR A 8 5.55 7.77 32.79
C THR A 8 4.27 7.07 33.23
N ASP A 9 3.28 6.99 32.34
CA ASP A 9 2.09 6.17 32.57
C ASP A 9 2.51 4.73 32.91
N PRO A 10 1.90 4.09 33.92
CA PRO A 10 2.17 2.70 34.23
C PRO A 10 1.74 1.81 33.05
N PRO A 11 2.51 0.75 32.73
CA PRO A 11 2.18 -0.15 31.65
C PRO A 11 0.80 -0.78 31.87
N LYS A 12 -0.04 -0.79 30.82
CA LYS A 12 -1.34 -1.45 30.84
C LYS A 12 -1.17 -2.92 31.29
N PRO A 13 -1.87 -3.38 32.34
CA PRO A 13 -1.81 -4.77 32.75
C PRO A 13 -2.49 -5.65 31.69
N GLY A 14 -1.74 -6.55 31.05
CA GLY A 14 -2.32 -7.58 30.17
C GLY A 14 -1.53 -8.00 28.92
N ALA A 15 -0.46 -7.31 28.54
CA ALA A 15 0.36 -7.70 27.37
C ALA A 15 1.72 -8.28 27.80
N ILE A 16 1.71 -9.52 28.30
CA ILE A 16 2.95 -10.30 28.52
C ILE A 16 3.28 -11.05 27.23
N THR A 17 3.49 -10.31 26.15
CA THR A 17 4.05 -10.88 24.91
C THR A 17 5.30 -10.07 24.58
N ASN A 18 6.45 -10.74 24.60
CA ASN A 18 7.71 -10.13 24.23
C ASN A 18 7.62 -9.66 22.76
N PRO A 19 7.81 -8.37 22.45
CA PRO A 19 7.69 -7.84 21.08
C PRO A 19 8.54 -8.60 20.05
N ALA A 20 9.70 -9.14 20.47
CA ALA A 20 10.54 -9.97 19.62
C ALA A 20 9.93 -11.34 19.32
N ILE A 21 9.16 -11.91 20.25
CA ILE A 21 8.43 -13.16 20.03
C ILE A 21 7.30 -12.92 19.03
N GLU A 22 6.53 -11.85 19.19
CA GLU A 22 5.47 -11.49 18.23
C GLU A 22 6.00 -11.27 16.82
N GLN A 23 7.14 -10.58 16.70
CA GLN A 23 7.83 -10.40 15.42
C GLN A 23 8.19 -11.74 14.78
N LYS A 24 8.81 -12.66 15.55
CA LYS A 24 9.17 -14.00 15.06
C LYS A 24 7.95 -14.83 14.66
N ILE A 25 6.84 -14.71 15.40
CA ILE A 25 5.59 -15.38 15.05
C ILE A 25 5.10 -14.86 13.70
N GLY A 26 5.04 -13.54 13.49
CA GLY A 26 4.62 -12.96 12.21
C GLY A 26 5.48 -13.43 11.03
N GLN A 27 6.81 -13.47 11.22
CA GLN A 27 7.75 -13.98 10.22
C GLN A 27 7.56 -15.48 9.94
N ALA A 28 7.36 -16.29 10.98
CA ALA A 28 7.09 -17.72 10.81
C ALA A 28 5.75 -17.97 10.10
N THR A 29 4.71 -17.20 10.43
CA THR A 29 3.40 -17.30 9.77
C THR A 29 3.52 -17.00 8.27
N SER A 30 4.33 -16.02 7.86
CA SER A 30 4.57 -15.75 6.43
C SER A 30 5.35 -16.84 5.70
N VAL A 31 5.94 -17.82 6.40
CA VAL A 31 6.54 -19.00 5.74
C VAL A 31 5.55 -20.16 5.73
N ILE A 32 4.80 -20.35 6.81
CA ILE A 32 3.88 -21.49 6.97
C ILE A 32 2.64 -21.34 6.08
N ILE A 33 2.04 -20.15 6.02
CA ILE A 33 0.78 -19.93 5.29
C ILE A 33 0.92 -20.25 3.79
N PRO A 34 1.97 -19.79 3.06
CA PRO A 34 2.14 -20.15 1.65
C PRO A 34 2.28 -21.67 1.42
N LEU A 35 2.84 -22.43 2.37
CA LEU A 35 2.90 -23.89 2.28
C LEU A 35 1.52 -24.55 2.45
N LEU A 36 0.68 -23.99 3.34
CA LEU A 36 -0.70 -24.44 3.49
C LEU A 36 -1.54 -24.12 2.25
N GLU A 37 -1.34 -22.95 1.63
CA GLU A 37 -1.96 -22.60 0.35
C GLU A 37 -1.55 -23.57 -0.75
N PHE A 38 -0.28 -23.95 -0.83
CA PHE A 38 0.18 -24.96 -1.79
C PHE A 38 -0.48 -26.33 -1.56
N GLY A 39 -0.64 -26.75 -0.30
CA GLY A 39 -1.40 -27.95 0.05
C GLY A 39 -2.88 -27.87 -0.37
N ALA A 40 -3.53 -26.73 -0.14
CA ALA A 40 -4.91 -26.49 -0.57
C ALA A 40 -5.05 -26.53 -2.10
N LEU A 41 -4.09 -25.94 -2.84
CA LEU A 41 -4.05 -26.03 -4.30
C LEU A 41 -3.91 -27.47 -4.78
N GLY A 42 -3.10 -28.30 -4.11
CA GLY A 42 -2.98 -29.73 -4.42
C GLY A 42 -4.30 -30.49 -4.20
N TYR A 43 -4.99 -30.23 -3.10
CA TYR A 43 -6.30 -30.79 -2.82
C TYR A 43 -7.35 -30.38 -3.87
N GLU A 44 -7.42 -29.09 -4.20
CA GLU A 44 -8.29 -28.57 -5.26
C GLU A 44 -7.98 -29.22 -6.62
N THR A 45 -6.69 -29.35 -6.97
CA THR A 45 -6.25 -30.00 -8.21
C THR A 45 -6.78 -31.43 -8.28
N TRP A 46 -6.63 -32.19 -7.19
CA TRP A 46 -7.10 -33.58 -7.14
C TRP A 46 -8.61 -33.68 -7.30
N VAL A 47 -9.40 -32.85 -6.62
CA VAL A 47 -10.86 -32.88 -6.76
C VAL A 47 -11.29 -32.44 -8.17
N PHE A 48 -10.77 -31.31 -8.65
CA PHE A 48 -11.16 -30.72 -9.92
C PHE A 48 -10.70 -31.57 -11.12
N VAL A 49 -9.41 -31.86 -11.22
CA VAL A 49 -8.84 -32.52 -12.39
C VAL A 49 -9.15 -34.02 -12.34
N TYR A 50 -8.88 -34.68 -11.22
CA TYR A 50 -8.99 -36.13 -11.16
C TYR A 50 -10.42 -36.61 -10.89
N LEU A 51 -11.09 -36.13 -9.84
CA LEU A 51 -12.43 -36.63 -9.51
C LEU A 51 -13.51 -36.12 -10.46
N ILE A 52 -13.51 -34.83 -10.82
CA ILE A 52 -14.52 -34.24 -11.70
C ILE A 52 -14.15 -34.49 -13.17
N CYS A 53 -13.02 -33.95 -13.64
CA CYS A 53 -12.73 -33.99 -15.07
C CYS A 53 -12.43 -35.41 -15.57
N ILE A 54 -11.55 -36.16 -14.91
CA ILE A 54 -11.18 -37.51 -15.37
C ILE A 54 -12.27 -38.52 -15.01
N ARG A 55 -12.56 -38.71 -13.71
CA ARG A 55 -13.42 -39.81 -13.22
C ARG A 55 -14.93 -39.60 -13.41
N TYR A 56 -15.39 -38.37 -13.63
CA TYR A 56 -16.83 -38.11 -13.83
C TYR A 56 -17.18 -37.65 -15.25
N LEU A 57 -16.27 -36.96 -15.94
CA LEU A 57 -16.53 -36.47 -17.31
C LEU A 57 -15.85 -37.32 -18.39
N VAL A 58 -14.53 -37.52 -18.34
CA VAL A 58 -13.81 -38.19 -19.44
C VAL A 58 -14.06 -39.68 -19.47
N ASP A 59 -13.95 -40.35 -18.33
CA ASP A 59 -14.04 -41.80 -18.19
C ASP A 59 -14.81 -42.20 -16.92
N PRO A 60 -16.15 -41.98 -16.89
CA PRO A 60 -16.99 -42.43 -15.78
C PRO A 60 -16.97 -43.95 -15.67
N SER A 61 -16.98 -44.49 -14.45
CA SER A 61 -17.00 -45.95 -14.23
C SER A 61 -18.24 -46.60 -14.85
N GLU A 62 -18.13 -47.86 -15.26
CA GLU A 62 -19.23 -48.61 -15.91
C GLU A 62 -20.50 -48.62 -15.07
N ASP A 63 -20.39 -48.76 -13.74
CA ASP A 63 -21.54 -48.68 -12.84
C ASP A 63 -22.23 -47.31 -12.88
N ILE A 64 -21.46 -46.22 -12.95
CA ILE A 64 -22.02 -44.87 -13.04
C ILE A 64 -22.73 -44.67 -14.39
N GLN A 65 -22.16 -45.22 -15.47
CA GLN A 65 -22.78 -45.16 -16.79
C GLN A 65 -24.09 -45.95 -16.83
N ARG A 66 -24.08 -47.19 -16.31
CA ARG A 66 -25.24 -48.09 -16.32
C ARG A 66 -26.36 -47.60 -15.40
N ASP A 67 -26.04 -47.27 -14.15
CA ASP A 67 -27.04 -47.08 -13.09
C ASP A 67 -27.63 -45.66 -13.12
N PHE A 68 -26.91 -44.67 -13.66
CA PHE A 68 -27.31 -43.26 -13.67
C PHE A 68 -27.34 -42.61 -15.05
N ASN A 69 -27.14 -43.39 -16.12
CA ASN A 69 -27.13 -42.92 -17.52
C ASN A 69 -26.20 -41.72 -17.75
N ILE A 70 -25.02 -41.73 -17.13
CA ILE A 70 -24.02 -40.67 -17.31
C ILE A 70 -23.07 -41.08 -18.42
N GLN A 71 -23.25 -40.47 -19.59
CA GLN A 71 -22.39 -40.73 -20.75
C GLN A 71 -21.05 -39.99 -20.64
N PRO A 72 -19.95 -40.57 -21.16
CA PRO A 72 -18.65 -39.89 -21.24
C PRO A 72 -18.72 -38.56 -22.02
N ARG A 73 -18.23 -37.49 -21.41
CA ARG A 73 -18.14 -36.12 -21.95
C ARG A 73 -16.68 -35.69 -22.09
N ARG A 74 -15.94 -36.41 -22.93
CA ARG A 74 -14.48 -36.25 -23.09
C ARG A 74 -14.06 -34.83 -23.48
N SER A 75 -14.76 -34.20 -24.42
CA SER A 75 -14.46 -32.84 -24.87
C SER A 75 -14.57 -31.82 -23.74
N THR A 76 -15.67 -31.89 -22.96
CA THR A 76 -15.87 -31.02 -21.79
C THR A 76 -14.79 -31.22 -20.75
N GLY A 77 -14.47 -32.47 -20.39
CA GLY A 77 -13.44 -32.77 -19.42
C GLY A 77 -12.06 -32.25 -19.84
N ILE A 78 -11.66 -32.47 -21.10
CA ILE A 78 -10.39 -31.97 -21.64
C ILE A 78 -10.35 -30.44 -21.64
N ALA A 79 -11.41 -29.78 -22.11
CA ALA A 79 -11.48 -28.32 -22.16
C ALA A 79 -11.33 -27.68 -20.76
N LEU A 80 -12.01 -28.25 -19.75
CA LEU A 80 -11.90 -27.78 -18.36
C LEU A 80 -10.49 -27.95 -17.80
N ILE A 81 -9.82 -29.08 -18.09
CA ILE A 81 -8.42 -29.30 -17.69
C ILE A 81 -7.49 -28.28 -18.32
N VAL A 82 -7.67 -27.96 -19.61
CA VAL A 82 -6.84 -26.96 -20.31
C VAL A 82 -7.02 -25.58 -19.68
N VAL A 83 -8.25 -25.13 -19.45
CA VAL A 83 -8.51 -23.82 -18.81
C VAL A 83 -7.95 -23.79 -17.40
N TYR A 84 -8.16 -24.86 -16.62
CA TYR A 84 -7.60 -25.01 -15.29
C TYR A 84 -6.08 -24.89 -15.28
N ALA A 85 -5.39 -25.60 -16.18
CA ALA A 85 -3.94 -25.60 -16.28
C ALA A 85 -3.38 -24.22 -16.66
N LEU A 86 -4.05 -23.50 -17.59
CA LEU A 86 -3.65 -22.15 -17.96
C LEU A 86 -3.80 -21.16 -16.80
N LEU A 87 -4.93 -21.19 -16.08
CA LEU A 87 -5.14 -20.33 -14.92
C LEU A 87 -4.16 -20.64 -13.79
N LEU A 88 -3.94 -21.93 -13.50
CA LEU A 88 -2.95 -22.38 -12.52
C LEU A 88 -1.55 -21.95 -12.91
N LEU A 89 -1.18 -22.01 -14.20
CA LEU A 89 0.12 -21.55 -14.70
C LEU A 89 0.32 -20.06 -14.42
N PHE A 90 -0.63 -19.20 -14.79
CA PHE A 90 -0.53 -17.76 -14.54
C PHE A 90 -0.49 -17.42 -13.05
N LEU A 91 -1.35 -18.06 -12.25
CA LEU A 91 -1.33 -17.93 -10.79
C LEU A 91 0.04 -18.33 -10.22
N THR A 92 0.58 -19.47 -10.63
CA THR A 92 1.86 -19.98 -10.12
C THR A 92 3.02 -19.06 -10.52
N ILE A 93 3.08 -18.61 -11.77
CA ILE A 93 4.17 -17.73 -12.23
C ILE A 93 4.15 -16.40 -11.46
N THR A 94 2.98 -15.80 -11.27
CA THR A 94 2.85 -14.51 -10.55
C THR A 94 3.13 -14.66 -9.06
N TRP A 95 2.69 -15.75 -8.44
CA TRP A 95 3.00 -16.06 -7.04
C TRP A 95 4.50 -16.30 -6.81
N LEU A 96 5.15 -17.12 -7.65
CA LEU A 96 6.59 -17.35 -7.58
C LEU A 96 7.38 -16.07 -7.79
N ARG A 97 6.96 -15.22 -8.73
CA ARG A 97 7.58 -13.90 -8.93
C ARG A 97 7.43 -13.01 -7.70
N LEU A 98 6.25 -12.98 -7.09
CA LEU A 98 6.02 -12.21 -5.87
C LEU A 98 6.94 -12.67 -4.73
N ILE A 99 7.01 -13.97 -4.45
CA ILE A 99 7.89 -14.53 -3.42
C ILE A 99 9.36 -14.18 -3.71
N GLN A 100 9.81 -14.36 -4.96
CA GLN A 100 11.16 -13.98 -5.38
C GLN A 100 11.45 -12.52 -5.04
N MET A 101 10.51 -11.61 -5.32
CA MET A 101 10.68 -10.18 -5.09
C MET A 101 10.67 -9.82 -3.60
N ILE A 102 9.78 -10.43 -2.81
CA ILE A 102 9.75 -10.24 -1.36
C ILE A 102 11.10 -10.60 -0.73
N TRP A 103 11.72 -11.70 -1.17
CA TRP A 103 12.99 -12.17 -0.60
C TRP A 103 14.22 -11.43 -1.13
N SER A 104 14.19 -10.96 -2.37
CA SER A 104 15.34 -10.30 -3.01
C SER A 104 15.35 -8.78 -2.87
N GLN A 105 14.19 -8.13 -2.86
CA GLN A 105 14.04 -6.67 -2.84
C GLN A 105 12.89 -6.19 -1.93
N PRO A 106 12.99 -6.34 -0.59
CA PRO A 106 11.94 -5.93 0.34
C PRO A 106 11.83 -4.40 0.56
N ASP A 107 12.48 -3.56 -0.26
CA ASP A 107 12.46 -2.09 -0.18
C ASP A 107 12.84 -1.50 1.19
N LEU A 108 13.79 -2.13 1.86
CA LEU A 108 14.25 -1.72 3.19
C LEU A 108 15.05 -0.43 3.14
N VAL A 109 14.70 0.51 4.01
CA VAL A 109 15.50 1.71 4.29
C VAL A 109 16.68 1.32 5.19
N PRO A 110 17.92 1.77 4.89
CA PRO A 110 19.09 1.49 5.72
C PRO A 110 18.86 1.81 7.20
N LEU A 111 19.48 1.04 8.10
CA LEU A 111 19.52 1.40 9.51
C LEU A 111 20.42 2.61 9.69
N GLY A 112 20.01 3.54 10.54
CA GLY A 112 20.91 4.58 11.01
C GLY A 112 21.72 4.09 12.20
N ASP A 113 22.59 4.97 12.68
CA ASP A 113 23.44 4.70 13.82
C ASP A 113 22.64 4.87 15.12
N ALA A 114 22.47 3.76 15.86
CA ALA A 114 21.71 3.75 17.11
C ALA A 114 22.32 4.60 18.23
N SER A 115 23.62 4.94 18.13
CA SER A 115 24.26 5.86 19.07
C SER A 115 23.93 7.33 18.81
N ARG A 116 23.34 7.63 17.64
CA ARG A 116 22.98 9.00 17.24
C ARG A 116 21.51 9.27 17.52
N GLU A 117 21.27 10.34 18.24
CA GLU A 117 19.94 10.91 18.43
C GLU A 117 19.49 11.71 17.20
N LYS A 118 18.18 11.92 17.07
CA LYS A 118 17.54 12.67 15.96
C LYS A 118 18.25 14.01 15.70
N GLU A 119 18.59 14.75 16.74
CA GLU A 119 19.21 16.08 16.66
C GLU A 119 20.62 16.05 16.05
N ASN A 120 21.34 14.94 16.23
CA ASN A 120 22.70 14.74 15.75
C ASN A 120 22.76 14.00 14.40
N ALA A 121 21.62 13.57 13.88
CA ALA A 121 21.52 12.82 12.63
C ALA A 121 21.60 13.75 11.41
N SER A 122 22.46 13.44 10.45
CA SER A 122 22.57 14.24 9.22
C SER A 122 21.41 13.95 8.28
N THR A 123 20.74 14.98 7.77
CA THR A 123 19.73 14.82 6.71
C THR A 123 20.35 14.58 5.33
N LYS A 124 21.70 14.63 5.22
CA LYS A 124 22.43 14.45 3.94
C LYS A 124 22.39 13.01 3.44
N ASP A 125 22.27 12.03 4.33
CA ASP A 125 22.37 10.60 3.99
C ASP A 125 21.26 10.12 3.04
N PHE A 126 20.15 10.86 2.95
CA PHE A 126 19.02 10.59 2.05
C PHE A 126 18.84 11.65 0.97
N ALA A 127 19.77 12.61 0.90
CA ALA A 127 19.75 13.71 -0.06
C ALA A 127 18.38 14.41 -0.16
N PHE A 128 17.63 14.57 0.94
CA PHE A 128 16.34 15.28 0.93
C PHE A 128 16.44 16.70 0.38
N ASP A 129 17.60 17.33 0.60
CA ASP A 129 17.94 18.61 0.01
C ASP A 129 17.85 18.58 -1.53
N GLN A 130 17.98 17.45 -2.20
CA GLN A 130 17.86 17.37 -3.67
C GLN A 130 16.44 17.63 -4.19
N TYR A 131 15.43 17.54 -3.32
CA TYR A 131 14.03 17.69 -3.70
C TYR A 131 13.54 19.13 -3.51
N ASP A 132 12.71 19.58 -4.44
CA ASP A 132 12.00 20.87 -4.35
C ASP A 132 10.90 20.83 -3.29
N ALA A 133 10.31 19.66 -3.04
CA ALA A 133 9.39 19.44 -1.94
C ALA A 133 9.51 18.02 -1.35
N PHE A 134 9.23 17.87 -0.05
CA PHE A 134 9.20 16.58 0.66
C PHE A 134 8.32 16.65 1.93
N ILE A 135 7.87 15.49 2.43
CA ILE A 135 7.07 15.38 3.66
C ILE A 135 7.97 15.58 4.89
N CYS A 136 7.49 16.39 5.84
CA CYS A 136 8.27 16.81 7.00
C CYS A 136 7.48 16.81 8.31
N ASP A 137 8.17 17.04 9.42
CA ASP A 137 7.56 17.39 10.71
C ASP A 137 7.26 18.89 10.80
N TYR A 138 6.73 19.33 11.94
CA TYR A 138 6.37 20.75 12.16
C TYR A 138 7.58 21.70 12.13
N GLN A 139 8.79 21.16 12.30
CA GLN A 139 10.05 21.90 12.25
C GLN A 139 10.66 21.89 10.84
N GLY A 140 9.97 21.31 9.84
CA GLY A 140 10.47 21.23 8.47
C GLY A 140 11.59 20.21 8.28
N LEU A 141 11.81 19.30 9.22
CA LEU A 141 12.74 18.18 9.09
C LEU A 141 12.02 16.96 8.48
N PRO A 142 12.70 16.10 7.72
CA PRO A 142 12.13 14.82 7.29
C PRO A 142 11.57 14.02 8.47
N LEU A 143 10.63 13.13 8.24
CA LEU A 143 10.09 12.31 9.32
C LEU A 143 11.16 11.37 9.90
N TRP A 144 11.17 11.16 11.21
CA TRP A 144 12.15 10.31 11.89
C TRP A 144 11.56 8.96 12.30
N CYS A 145 12.38 7.91 12.34
CA CYS A 145 12.04 6.64 12.96
C CYS A 145 12.97 6.35 14.13
N ASP A 146 12.45 6.38 15.36
CA ASP A 146 13.24 6.07 16.56
C ASP A 146 13.76 4.63 16.55
N LYS A 147 12.94 3.67 16.13
CA LYS A 147 13.33 2.26 16.10
C LYS A 147 14.45 1.94 15.12
N CYS A 148 14.53 2.66 14.00
CA CYS A 148 15.58 2.47 13.00
C CYS A 148 16.71 3.50 13.13
N HIS A 149 16.57 4.45 14.05
CA HIS A 149 17.44 5.61 14.22
C HIS A 149 17.75 6.31 12.89
N ASN A 150 16.73 6.51 12.05
CA ASN A 150 16.94 7.07 10.72
C ASN A 150 15.79 7.94 10.20
N TRP A 151 16.13 8.84 9.28
CA TRP A 151 15.16 9.65 8.55
C TRP A 151 14.37 8.77 7.55
N LYS A 152 13.06 8.99 7.47
CA LYS A 152 12.13 8.27 6.62
C LYS A 152 12.02 9.02 5.28
N PRO A 153 12.34 8.37 4.16
CA PRO A 153 11.92 8.83 2.85
C PRO A 153 10.40 8.98 2.78
N ASP A 154 9.89 9.70 1.78
CA ASP A 154 8.46 9.90 1.65
C ASP A 154 7.73 8.54 1.56
N ARG A 155 6.52 8.46 2.13
CA ARG A 155 5.67 7.24 2.11
C ARG A 155 6.32 6.01 2.76
N THR A 156 7.35 6.20 3.58
CA THR A 156 8.03 5.11 4.29
C THR A 156 7.40 4.86 5.65
N HIS A 157 7.12 3.60 5.96
CA HIS A 157 6.57 3.19 7.26
C HIS A 157 7.44 2.10 7.91
N HIS A 158 7.43 2.04 9.24
CA HIS A 158 8.15 1.02 9.98
C HIS A 158 7.30 -0.26 10.08
N CYS A 159 7.80 -1.36 9.49
CA CYS A 159 7.17 -2.67 9.60
C CYS A 159 7.68 -3.37 10.86
N LYS A 160 6.76 -3.73 11.77
CA LYS A 160 7.08 -4.40 13.03
C LYS A 160 7.64 -5.80 12.79
N GLU A 161 7.09 -6.51 11.82
CA GLU A 161 7.46 -7.88 11.44
C GLU A 161 8.88 -7.93 10.89
N LEU A 162 9.30 -6.92 10.13
CA LEU A 162 10.67 -6.82 9.63
C LEU A 162 11.64 -6.09 10.59
N GLY A 163 11.12 -5.32 11.54
CA GLY A 163 11.92 -4.45 12.42
C GLY A 163 12.63 -3.34 11.65
N ARG A 164 12.09 -2.94 10.49
CA ARG A 164 12.74 -2.03 9.53
C ARG A 164 11.73 -1.09 8.90
N CYS A 165 12.20 0.10 8.52
CA CYS A 165 11.47 1.00 7.64
C CYS A 165 11.46 0.46 6.20
N VAL A 166 10.29 0.53 5.54
CA VAL A 166 10.03 0.01 4.20
C VAL A 166 9.46 1.15 3.35
N ARG A 167 10.03 1.36 2.15
CA ARG A 167 9.56 2.41 1.21
C ARG A 167 8.20 2.04 0.62
N LYS A 168 7.32 3.04 0.47
CA LYS A 168 5.94 2.90 -0.03
C LYS A 168 5.26 1.65 0.53
N MET A 169 5.39 1.44 1.83
CA MET A 169 4.89 0.25 2.51
C MET A 169 3.36 0.18 2.36
N ASP A 170 2.86 -0.94 1.86
CA ASP A 170 1.43 -1.22 1.81
C ASP A 170 0.98 -1.99 3.04
N HIS A 171 1.48 -3.21 3.22
CA HIS A 171 1.21 -4.03 4.39
C HIS A 171 2.16 -5.22 4.45
N TYR A 172 2.26 -5.86 5.62
CA TYR A 172 2.88 -7.17 5.74
C TYR A 172 1.80 -8.25 5.57
N CYS A 173 1.96 -9.13 4.59
CA CYS A 173 0.98 -10.14 4.24
C CYS A 173 1.53 -11.56 4.48
N PRO A 174 1.05 -12.27 5.50
CA PRO A 174 1.46 -13.65 5.72
C PRO A 174 1.07 -14.58 4.56
N TRP A 175 -0.05 -14.31 3.89
CA TRP A 175 -0.54 -15.08 2.73
C TRP A 175 0.36 -14.91 1.51
N ALA A 176 0.83 -13.69 1.24
CA ALA A 176 1.76 -13.44 0.14
C ALA A 176 3.21 -13.87 0.44
N GLY A 177 3.49 -14.28 1.67
CA GLY A 177 4.83 -14.68 2.10
C GLY A 177 5.72 -13.56 2.61
N GLY A 178 5.17 -12.36 2.89
CA GLY A 178 5.93 -11.25 3.47
C GLY A 178 5.43 -9.86 3.08
N ILE A 179 6.37 -8.94 2.83
CA ILE A 179 6.10 -7.51 2.71
C ILE A 179 5.58 -7.09 1.33
N ILE A 180 4.46 -6.35 1.31
CA ILE A 180 3.95 -5.66 0.14
C ILE A 180 4.37 -4.19 0.21
N ALA A 181 5.17 -3.76 -0.75
CA ALA A 181 5.87 -2.49 -0.78
C ALA A 181 6.11 -2.03 -2.23
N GLU A 182 6.89 -0.97 -2.41
CA GLU A 182 7.13 -0.31 -3.72
C GLU A 182 7.38 -1.27 -4.89
N SER A 183 8.31 -2.21 -4.74
CA SER A 183 8.73 -3.15 -5.80
C SER A 183 7.86 -4.41 -5.88
N THR A 184 7.21 -4.81 -4.78
CA THR A 184 6.40 -6.03 -4.71
C THR A 184 4.92 -5.79 -5.03
N HIS A 185 4.42 -4.55 -4.94
CA HIS A 185 3.00 -4.23 -5.08
C HIS A 185 2.41 -4.65 -6.42
N LYS A 186 3.15 -4.46 -7.52
CA LYS A 186 2.74 -4.90 -8.87
C LYS A 186 2.49 -6.40 -8.92
N PHE A 187 3.43 -7.18 -8.42
CA PHE A 187 3.34 -8.64 -8.46
C PHE A 187 2.26 -9.16 -7.51
N PHE A 188 2.03 -8.46 -6.39
CA PHE A 188 0.90 -8.74 -5.51
C PHE A 188 -0.43 -8.52 -6.23
N MET A 189 -0.60 -7.39 -6.93
CA MET A 189 -1.80 -7.10 -7.73
C MET A 189 -2.05 -8.19 -8.79
N GLN A 190 -1.00 -8.62 -9.51
CA GLN A 190 -1.10 -9.71 -10.49
C GLN A 190 -1.51 -11.03 -9.83
N PHE A 191 -0.85 -11.40 -8.73
CA PHE A 191 -1.14 -12.61 -7.97
C PHE A 191 -2.60 -12.68 -7.52
N VAL A 192 -3.13 -11.60 -6.90
CA VAL A 192 -4.50 -11.62 -6.40
C VAL A 192 -5.54 -11.65 -7.53
N VAL A 193 -5.27 -11.01 -8.67
CA VAL A 193 -6.16 -11.06 -9.86
C VAL A 193 -6.22 -12.47 -10.44
N TYR A 194 -5.07 -13.11 -10.66
CA TYR A 194 -5.05 -14.49 -11.16
C TYR A 194 -5.60 -15.47 -10.12
N GLY A 195 -5.42 -15.19 -8.82
CA GLY A 195 -6.06 -15.94 -7.74
C GLY A 195 -7.59 -15.85 -7.78
N ALA A 196 -8.13 -14.65 -8.01
CA ALA A 196 -9.57 -14.42 -8.15
C ALA A 196 -10.14 -15.12 -9.38
N LEU A 197 -9.46 -15.04 -10.53
CA LEU A 197 -9.89 -15.74 -11.76
C LEU A 197 -9.86 -17.27 -11.57
N TYR A 198 -8.76 -17.81 -11.02
CA TYR A 198 -8.58 -19.24 -10.80
C TYR A 198 -9.66 -19.78 -9.84
N THR A 199 -9.80 -19.19 -8.66
CA THR A 199 -10.76 -19.64 -7.63
C THR A 199 -12.20 -19.49 -8.09
N THR A 200 -12.53 -18.40 -8.81
CA THR A 200 -13.88 -18.18 -9.37
C THR A 200 -14.23 -19.26 -10.38
N PHE A 201 -13.30 -19.58 -11.27
CA PHE A 201 -13.48 -20.65 -12.24
C PHE A 201 -13.68 -22.02 -11.56
N THR A 202 -12.83 -22.36 -10.57
CA THR A 202 -12.89 -23.67 -9.93
C THR A 202 -14.19 -23.88 -9.17
N TRP A 203 -14.60 -22.94 -8.32
CA TRP A 203 -15.81 -23.15 -7.50
C TRP A 203 -17.08 -23.19 -8.34
N ILE A 204 -17.19 -22.39 -9.42
CA ILE A 204 -18.36 -22.40 -10.32
C ILE A 204 -18.51 -23.78 -10.97
N VAL A 205 -17.42 -24.32 -11.52
CA VAL A 205 -17.43 -25.63 -12.18
C VAL A 205 -17.73 -26.74 -11.17
N ILE A 206 -17.12 -26.71 -9.99
CA ILE A 206 -17.40 -27.68 -8.93
C ILE A 206 -18.88 -27.61 -8.52
N ALA A 207 -19.45 -26.41 -8.36
CA ALA A 207 -20.86 -26.24 -8.00
C ALA A 207 -21.80 -26.82 -9.06
N ILE A 208 -21.53 -26.57 -10.35
CA ILE A 208 -22.33 -27.10 -11.47
C ILE A 208 -22.34 -28.64 -11.46
N PHE A 209 -21.16 -29.26 -11.38
CA PHE A 209 -21.07 -30.72 -11.44
C PHE A 209 -21.49 -31.39 -10.14
N LEU A 210 -21.34 -30.74 -8.99
CA LEU A 210 -21.91 -31.20 -7.73
C LEU A 210 -23.45 -31.17 -7.78
N ALA A 211 -24.04 -30.12 -8.34
CA ALA A 211 -25.50 -30.03 -8.53
C ALA A 211 -26.01 -31.11 -9.49
N GLU A 212 -25.31 -31.34 -10.61
CA GLU A 212 -25.64 -32.42 -11.54
C GLU A 212 -25.53 -33.80 -10.89
N ARG A 213 -24.43 -34.06 -10.17
CA ARG A 213 -24.23 -35.33 -9.45
C ARG A 213 -25.31 -35.53 -8.39
N SER A 214 -25.66 -34.46 -7.68
CA SER A 214 -26.73 -34.46 -6.69
C SER A 214 -28.10 -34.76 -7.32
N SER A 215 -28.39 -34.27 -8.52
CA SER A 215 -29.69 -34.49 -9.17
C SER A 215 -29.80 -35.88 -9.80
N LYS A 216 -28.74 -36.38 -10.42
CA LYS A 216 -28.73 -37.69 -11.09
C LYS A 216 -28.52 -38.86 -10.13
N MET A 217 -27.63 -38.70 -9.15
CA MET A 217 -27.17 -39.81 -8.30
C MET A 217 -27.65 -39.68 -6.84
N SER A 218 -28.31 -38.59 -6.47
CA SER A 218 -28.59 -38.24 -5.06
C SER A 218 -27.33 -38.28 -4.15
N SER A 219 -26.14 -38.16 -4.76
CA SER A 219 -24.84 -38.32 -4.10
C SER A 219 -24.12 -36.97 -4.00
N ARG A 220 -23.65 -36.64 -2.79
CA ARG A 220 -22.91 -35.40 -2.51
C ARG A 220 -21.61 -35.73 -1.77
N PRO A 221 -20.54 -36.12 -2.48
CA PRO A 221 -19.29 -36.51 -1.84
C PRO A 221 -18.72 -35.36 -0.99
N GLY A 222 -18.34 -35.65 0.26
CA GLY A 222 -17.78 -34.65 1.18
C GLY A 222 -16.52 -33.98 0.61
N THR A 223 -15.76 -34.66 -0.23
CA THR A 223 -14.58 -34.10 -0.91
C THR A 223 -14.95 -32.96 -1.88
N TRP A 224 -16.02 -33.12 -2.66
CA TRP A 224 -16.49 -32.09 -3.60
C TRP A 224 -17.10 -30.91 -2.85
N ILE A 225 -17.82 -31.18 -1.75
CA ILE A 225 -18.35 -30.13 -0.87
C ILE A 225 -17.20 -29.34 -0.24
N GLY A 226 -16.18 -30.03 0.28
CA GLY A 226 -15.00 -29.39 0.87
C GLY A 226 -14.27 -28.48 -0.12
N ALA A 227 -14.05 -28.95 -1.35
CA ALA A 227 -13.43 -28.16 -2.41
C ALA A 227 -14.30 -26.96 -2.81
N LEU A 228 -15.62 -27.14 -2.90
CA LEU A 228 -16.54 -26.02 -3.16
C LEU A 228 -16.43 -24.94 -2.06
N VAL A 229 -16.44 -25.34 -0.79
CA VAL A 229 -16.34 -24.41 0.35
C VAL A 229 -15.01 -23.66 0.31
N VAL A 230 -13.89 -24.37 0.12
CA VAL A 230 -12.56 -23.76 0.01
C VAL A 230 -12.51 -22.80 -1.17
N GLY A 231 -12.93 -23.23 -2.36
CA GLY A 231 -12.97 -22.40 -3.57
C GLY A 231 -13.80 -21.13 -3.41
N VAL A 232 -14.99 -21.19 -2.79
CA VAL A 232 -15.85 -20.02 -2.54
C VAL A 232 -15.18 -19.05 -1.55
N LEU A 233 -14.64 -19.55 -0.44
CA LEU A 233 -13.97 -18.71 0.56
C LEU A 233 -12.78 -17.96 -0.03
N PHE A 234 -11.92 -18.66 -0.78
CA PHE A 234 -10.78 -18.05 -1.45
C PHE A 234 -11.20 -17.11 -2.59
N SER A 235 -12.29 -17.40 -3.31
CA SER A 235 -12.82 -16.50 -4.35
C SER A 235 -13.31 -15.18 -3.76
N ILE A 236 -14.07 -15.20 -2.66
CA ILE A 236 -14.51 -13.97 -1.98
C ILE A 236 -13.32 -13.15 -1.52
N PHE A 237 -12.34 -13.80 -0.89
CA PHE A 237 -11.15 -13.15 -0.36
C PHE A 237 -10.30 -12.52 -1.47
N THR A 238 -9.94 -13.30 -2.49
CA THR A 238 -9.07 -12.85 -3.59
C THR A 238 -9.76 -11.81 -4.48
N PHE A 239 -11.06 -11.92 -4.72
CA PHE A 239 -11.83 -10.91 -5.45
C PHE A 239 -11.85 -9.59 -4.69
N THR A 240 -12.21 -9.62 -3.40
CA THR A 240 -12.25 -8.41 -2.56
C THR A 240 -10.89 -7.75 -2.46
N MET A 241 -9.82 -8.53 -2.23
CA MET A 241 -8.45 -8.02 -2.19
C MET A 241 -8.02 -7.44 -3.54
N SER A 242 -8.39 -8.05 -4.66
CA SER A 242 -8.11 -7.51 -6.00
C SER A 242 -8.78 -6.16 -6.22
N CYS A 243 -10.07 -6.04 -5.89
CA CYS A 243 -10.81 -4.79 -6.01
C CYS A 243 -10.24 -3.69 -5.12
N MET A 244 -9.97 -4.00 -3.85
CA MET A 244 -9.42 -3.03 -2.90
C MET A 244 -8.01 -2.57 -3.31
N THR A 245 -7.12 -3.52 -3.65
CA THR A 245 -5.76 -3.21 -4.09
C THR A 245 -5.79 -2.39 -5.38
N GLY A 246 -6.59 -2.80 -6.37
CA GLY A 246 -6.72 -2.06 -7.62
C GLY A 246 -7.24 -0.63 -7.41
N TRP A 247 -8.23 -0.45 -6.52
CA TRP A 247 -8.73 0.87 -6.15
C TRP A 247 -7.64 1.74 -5.49
N ASN A 248 -6.92 1.19 -4.52
CA ASN A 248 -5.83 1.88 -3.84
C ASN A 248 -4.71 2.28 -4.82
N LEU A 249 -4.35 1.41 -5.77
CA LEU A 249 -3.40 1.73 -6.82
C LEU A 249 -3.88 2.89 -7.69
N MET A 250 -5.14 2.86 -8.17
CA MET A 250 -5.70 3.91 -9.02
C MET A 250 -5.69 5.28 -8.33
N ILE A 251 -6.03 5.35 -7.05
CA ILE A 251 -5.99 6.61 -6.29
C ILE A 251 -4.60 6.93 -5.71
N ASN A 252 -3.60 6.07 -5.97
CA ASN A 252 -2.23 6.16 -5.49
C ASN A 252 -2.08 6.19 -3.96
N TYR A 253 -2.94 5.45 -3.24
CA TYR A 253 -2.82 5.20 -1.81
C TYR A 253 -2.12 3.85 -1.56
N THR A 254 -1.36 3.77 -0.47
CA THR A 254 -1.09 2.48 0.17
C THR A 254 -2.15 2.18 1.24
N SER A 255 -2.27 0.92 1.67
CA SER A 255 -3.18 0.50 2.73
C SER A 255 -2.87 1.19 4.07
N VAL A 256 -1.58 1.36 4.41
CA VAL A 256 -1.16 2.11 5.61
C VAL A 256 -1.60 3.58 5.54
N GLU A 257 -1.38 4.23 4.40
CA GLU A 257 -1.85 5.61 4.19
C GLU A 257 -3.39 5.68 4.18
N GLY A 258 -4.04 4.62 3.69
CA GLY A 258 -5.48 4.42 3.72
C GLY A 258 -6.08 4.42 5.13
N ILE A 259 -5.39 3.79 6.09
CA ILE A 259 -5.79 3.80 7.51
C ILE A 259 -5.57 5.19 8.13
N GLN A 260 -4.60 5.93 7.61
CA GLN A 260 -4.31 7.31 8.00
C GLN A 260 -5.15 8.34 7.22
N ARG A 261 -6.18 7.90 6.48
CA ARG A 261 -7.07 8.81 5.72
C ARG A 261 -7.70 9.86 6.62
N GLY A 262 -7.68 11.10 6.15
CA GLY A 262 -8.05 12.28 6.95
C GLY A 262 -6.87 12.90 7.70
N GLY A 263 -5.71 12.22 7.71
CA GLY A 263 -4.45 12.75 8.19
C GLY A 263 -4.01 13.98 7.42
N ILE A 264 -3.31 14.85 8.13
CA ILE A 264 -2.74 16.08 7.60
C ILE A 264 -1.27 15.85 7.31
N HIS A 265 -0.77 16.40 6.21
CA HIS A 265 0.63 16.31 5.81
C HIS A 265 1.29 17.68 5.90
N ASN A 266 2.48 17.73 6.52
CA ASN A 266 3.32 18.91 6.45
C ASN A 266 4.32 18.73 5.30
N ILE A 267 4.39 19.70 4.40
CA ILE A 267 5.22 19.66 3.20
C ILE A 267 6.17 20.84 3.27
N ALA A 268 7.48 20.54 3.18
CA ALA A 268 8.51 21.57 3.07
C ALA A 268 8.73 21.88 1.59
N PHE A 269 8.53 23.12 1.19
CA PHE A 269 8.77 23.63 -0.17
C PHE A 269 10.05 24.45 -0.21
N LEU A 270 10.97 24.09 -1.10
CA LEU A 270 12.21 24.82 -1.33
C LEU A 270 11.91 26.19 -1.95
N MET A 271 12.37 27.24 -1.29
CA MET A 271 12.36 28.58 -1.85
C MET A 271 13.57 28.76 -2.78
N SER A 272 13.30 29.12 -4.02
CA SER A 272 14.31 29.57 -4.98
C SER A 272 14.88 30.90 -4.50
N GLN A 273 16.21 31.02 -4.41
CA GLN A 273 16.80 32.28 -3.98
C GLN A 273 16.46 33.41 -4.95
N PRO A 274 16.08 34.61 -4.46
CA PRO A 274 15.96 35.77 -5.32
C PRO A 274 17.33 36.05 -5.95
N SER A 275 17.35 36.21 -7.28
CA SER A 275 18.48 36.83 -7.98
C SER A 275 18.91 38.06 -7.19
N ARG A 276 20.20 38.13 -6.80
CA ARG A 276 20.81 39.22 -6.04
C ARG A 276 20.37 40.59 -6.57
N ARG A 277 19.30 41.16 -6.01
CA ARG A 277 18.87 42.56 -6.02
C ARG A 277 17.52 42.67 -5.33
N SER A 278 17.49 42.46 -4.02
CA SER A 278 16.54 43.13 -3.11
C SER A 278 16.82 42.62 -1.70
N SER A 279 17.32 43.51 -0.85
CA SER A 279 17.27 43.35 0.60
C SER A 279 15.88 43.74 1.08
N SER A 280 15.00 42.78 1.38
CA SER A 280 13.82 43.05 2.20
C SER A 280 13.30 41.77 2.86
N THR A 281 13.41 41.76 4.18
CA THR A 281 12.47 41.22 5.19
C THR A 281 11.79 39.87 4.92
N ILE A 282 12.27 38.83 5.59
CA ILE A 282 11.55 37.56 5.79
C ILE A 282 10.36 37.83 6.75
N PRO A 283 9.11 37.42 6.44
CA PRO A 283 7.99 37.59 7.35
C PRO A 283 8.09 36.62 8.56
N PRO A 284 7.64 37.02 9.76
CA PRO A 284 7.71 36.17 10.95
C PRO A 284 6.70 35.00 10.86
N PRO A 285 6.94 33.88 11.57
CA PRO A 285 6.00 32.76 11.63
C PRO A 285 4.66 33.18 12.28
N GLY A 286 3.55 32.68 11.73
CA GLY A 286 2.27 32.72 12.43
C GLY A 286 2.32 31.92 13.73
N THR A 287 1.73 32.43 14.80
CA THR A 287 1.67 31.77 16.11
C THR A 287 1.03 30.38 16.02
N PRO A 288 1.59 29.34 16.66
CA PRO A 288 0.95 28.04 16.76
C PRO A 288 -0.34 28.15 17.60
N PRO A 289 -1.39 27.36 17.30
CA PRO A 289 -2.58 27.33 18.14
C PRO A 289 -2.21 26.79 19.52
N SER A 290 -2.48 27.58 20.56
CA SER A 290 -2.26 27.19 21.94
C SER A 290 -3.27 26.11 22.35
N THR A 291 -2.75 25.02 22.91
CA THR A 291 -3.54 24.00 23.60
C THR A 291 -4.14 24.62 24.86
N SER A 292 -5.44 24.87 24.89
CA SER A 292 -6.17 25.07 26.15
C SER A 292 -7.22 23.99 26.34
N SER A 293 -7.13 23.36 27.50
CA SER A 293 -7.96 22.25 27.98
C SER A 293 -9.37 22.69 28.34
N LYS A 294 -10.36 21.96 27.81
CA LYS A 294 -11.69 21.63 28.36
C LYS A 294 -12.50 22.73 29.07
N SER A 295 -13.71 23.00 28.55
CA SER A 295 -14.94 22.75 29.34
C SER A 295 -16.16 22.55 28.44
N HIS A 296 -16.96 21.54 28.75
CA HIS A 296 -18.27 21.28 28.17
C HIS A 296 -19.24 22.42 28.48
N LYS A 297 -19.99 22.90 27.48
CA LYS A 297 -21.40 23.28 27.63
C LYS A 297 -22.12 23.23 26.28
N LYS A 298 -23.08 22.30 26.19
CA LYS A 298 -24.12 22.27 25.15
C LYS A 298 -24.89 23.60 25.15
N LYS A 299 -25.12 24.20 23.98
CA LYS A 299 -26.40 24.85 23.64
C LYS A 299 -26.51 25.16 22.14
N SER A 300 -27.48 24.46 21.54
CA SER A 300 -28.44 24.83 20.49
C SER A 300 -28.03 25.75 19.33
N ALA A 301 -28.29 25.20 18.14
CA ALA A 301 -28.39 25.84 16.85
C ALA A 301 -29.19 27.15 16.85
N ARG A 302 -28.66 28.16 16.15
CA ARG A 302 -29.43 29.02 15.24
C ARG A 302 -28.50 29.58 14.17
N ALA A 303 -28.94 29.45 12.92
CA ALA A 303 -28.26 29.87 11.71
C ALA A 303 -28.02 31.39 11.67
N SER A 304 -26.84 31.78 11.20
CA SER A 304 -26.63 32.98 10.39
C SER A 304 -25.57 32.69 9.34
N GLU A 305 -25.99 32.78 8.08
CA GLU A 305 -25.16 32.67 6.88
C GLU A 305 -24.19 33.85 6.73
N ARG A 306 -23.13 33.57 5.94
CA ARG A 306 -22.25 34.50 5.19
C ARG A 306 -21.18 35.27 5.97
N GLU A 307 -19.98 34.71 5.96
CA GLU A 307 -18.80 35.33 5.35
C GLU A 307 -17.84 34.21 4.91
N GLY A 308 -17.51 34.19 3.61
CA GLY A 308 -16.59 33.21 3.03
C GLY A 308 -15.17 33.53 3.42
N ILE A 309 -14.62 32.79 4.38
CA ILE A 309 -13.19 32.62 4.53
C ILE A 309 -12.84 31.48 3.57
N GLU A 310 -12.19 31.78 2.45
CA GLU A 310 -11.41 30.75 1.76
C GLU A 310 -10.37 30.26 2.77
N GLU A 311 -10.62 29.11 3.40
CA GLU A 311 -9.66 28.52 4.33
C GLU A 311 -8.40 28.17 3.54
N GLU A 312 -7.40 29.04 3.57
CA GLU A 312 -6.09 28.82 2.95
C GLU A 312 -5.34 27.67 3.63
N TRP A 313 -4.35 27.09 2.95
CA TRP A 313 -3.43 26.12 3.56
C TRP A 313 -2.57 26.80 4.63
N PRO A 314 -2.53 26.28 5.88
CA PRO A 314 -1.73 26.89 6.94
C PRO A 314 -0.23 26.88 6.62
N ILE A 315 0.41 28.04 6.78
CA ILE A 315 1.87 28.17 6.75
C ILE A 315 2.37 28.01 8.18
N LEU A 316 3.13 26.95 8.43
CA LEU A 316 3.59 26.58 9.77
C LEU A 316 4.85 27.35 10.17
N THR A 317 5.86 27.35 9.30
CA THR A 317 7.16 27.97 9.59
C THR A 317 7.97 28.17 8.32
N THR A 318 9.02 29.00 8.40
CA THR A 318 10.06 29.12 7.39
C THR A 318 11.40 28.73 8.00
N VAL A 319 12.09 27.79 7.38
CA VAL A 319 13.31 27.18 7.91
C VAL A 319 14.48 27.47 6.99
N VAL A 320 15.54 28.05 7.52
CA VAL A 320 16.81 28.23 6.79
C VAL A 320 17.80 27.19 7.30
N ARG A 321 18.22 26.27 6.42
CA ARG A 321 19.20 25.24 6.76
C ARG A 321 20.63 25.81 6.75
N PRO A 322 21.60 25.18 7.45
CA PRO A 322 23.02 25.55 7.37
C PRO A 322 23.58 25.55 5.94
N SER A 323 22.98 24.77 5.03
CA SER A 323 23.27 24.79 3.59
C SER A 323 22.81 26.07 2.87
N LYS A 324 22.29 27.07 3.58
CA LYS A 324 21.67 28.32 3.07
C LYS A 324 20.46 28.09 2.16
N ARG A 325 19.85 26.91 2.26
CA ARG A 325 18.59 26.59 1.60
C ARG A 325 17.45 26.94 2.53
N SER A 326 16.48 27.65 2.00
CA SER A 326 15.33 28.10 2.76
C SER A 326 14.10 27.34 2.31
N TYR A 327 13.31 26.88 3.26
CA TYR A 327 12.09 26.11 3.02
C TYR A 327 10.92 26.81 3.71
N VAL A 328 9.78 26.88 3.02
CA VAL A 328 8.51 27.18 3.68
C VAL A 328 7.79 25.86 3.97
N VAL A 329 7.28 25.71 5.19
CA VAL A 329 6.52 24.52 5.60
C VAL A 329 5.05 24.88 5.58
N MET A 330 4.29 24.18 4.74
CA MET A 330 2.85 24.32 4.64
C MET A 330 2.16 23.02 5.01
N GLN A 331 0.92 23.12 5.43
CA GLN A 331 0.13 22.00 5.91
C GLN A 331 -1.07 21.76 4.99
N THR A 332 -1.29 20.50 4.59
CA THR A 332 -2.49 20.12 3.82
C THR A 332 -3.75 20.23 4.69
N LYS A 333 -4.91 20.37 4.07
CA LYS A 333 -6.18 20.25 4.80
C LYS A 333 -6.46 18.77 5.13
N PRO A 334 -7.32 18.49 6.12
CA PRO A 334 -7.81 17.14 6.35
C PRO A 334 -8.36 16.52 5.06
N PHE A 335 -8.07 15.24 4.83
CA PHE A 335 -8.50 14.44 3.68
C PHE A 335 -7.88 14.78 2.33
N GLU A 336 -7.05 15.82 2.23
CA GLU A 336 -6.30 16.08 0.99
C GLU A 336 -5.20 15.05 0.76
N HIS A 337 -5.08 14.60 -0.49
CA HIS A 337 -4.18 13.51 -0.88
C HIS A 337 -2.97 14.05 -1.68
N PRO A 338 -1.76 14.10 -1.10
CA PRO A 338 -0.60 14.72 -1.75
C PRO A 338 -0.14 14.03 -3.04
N TRP A 339 -0.45 12.75 -3.23
CA TRP A 339 0.01 11.94 -4.37
C TRP A 339 -1.07 11.60 -5.41
N TYR A 340 -2.28 12.17 -5.28
CA TYR A 340 -3.37 11.85 -6.20
C TYR A 340 -3.24 12.70 -7.45
N THR A 341 -3.08 12.04 -8.61
CA THR A 341 -2.99 12.70 -9.92
C THR A 341 -4.24 12.40 -10.75
N SER A 342 -4.38 11.15 -11.19
CA SER A 342 -5.58 10.62 -11.84
C SER A 342 -5.64 9.11 -11.66
N LEU A 343 -6.82 8.51 -11.85
CA LEU A 343 -7.02 7.06 -11.70
C LEU A 343 -6.08 6.24 -12.58
N MET A 344 -5.93 6.62 -13.85
CA MET A 344 -5.07 5.91 -14.80
C MET A 344 -3.58 6.12 -14.46
N GLN A 345 -3.19 7.32 -14.04
CA GLN A 345 -1.80 7.58 -13.68
C GLN A 345 -1.41 6.80 -12.41
N GLY A 346 -2.27 6.75 -11.39
CA GLY A 346 -2.01 5.95 -10.18
C GLY A 346 -1.83 4.45 -10.49
N TRP A 347 -2.65 3.92 -11.42
CA TRP A 347 -2.47 2.55 -11.91
C TRP A 347 -1.10 2.37 -12.59
N LYS A 348 -0.75 3.27 -13.53
CA LYS A 348 0.50 3.22 -14.29
C LYS A 348 1.75 3.38 -13.41
N ASP A 349 1.68 4.18 -12.36
CA ASP A 349 2.77 4.39 -11.41
C ASP A 349 3.28 3.07 -10.79
N THR A 350 2.42 2.05 -10.74
CA THR A 350 2.75 0.73 -10.19
C THR A 350 2.79 -0.36 -11.28
N MET A 351 1.87 -0.34 -12.24
CA MET A 351 1.72 -1.43 -13.21
C MET A 351 2.54 -1.21 -14.50
N GLY A 352 2.92 0.03 -14.81
CA GLY A 352 3.59 0.41 -16.06
C GLY A 352 2.65 0.90 -17.15
N ASP A 353 3.20 1.23 -18.31
CA ASP A 353 2.45 1.85 -19.41
C ASP A 353 1.81 0.87 -20.39
N SER A 354 2.26 -0.40 -20.40
CA SER A 354 1.78 -1.39 -21.37
C SER A 354 0.89 -2.44 -20.74
N ILE A 355 -0.13 -2.88 -21.48
CA ILE A 355 -1.05 -3.96 -21.05
C ILE A 355 -0.28 -5.26 -20.81
N ILE A 356 0.78 -5.51 -21.58
CA ILE A 356 1.65 -6.68 -21.38
C ILE A 356 2.30 -6.62 -20.00
N ASP A 357 2.77 -5.44 -19.57
CA ASP A 357 3.35 -5.26 -18.24
C ASP A 357 2.30 -5.42 -17.13
N TRP A 358 1.01 -5.19 -17.42
CA TRP A 358 -0.07 -5.37 -16.47
C TRP A 358 -0.39 -6.84 -16.24
N LEU A 359 -0.35 -7.65 -17.30
CA LEU A 359 -0.70 -9.08 -17.24
C LEU A 359 0.49 -9.97 -16.89
N LEU A 360 1.67 -9.69 -17.45
CA LEU A 360 2.82 -10.58 -17.31
C LEU A 360 3.80 -10.08 -16.23
N PRO A 361 4.27 -10.97 -15.34
CA PRO A 361 5.19 -10.63 -14.25
C PRO A 361 6.67 -10.55 -14.71
N LEU A 362 6.93 -10.03 -15.91
CA LEU A 362 8.27 -10.04 -16.53
C LEU A 362 9.09 -8.81 -16.13
N LYS A 363 8.50 -7.62 -16.25
CA LYS A 363 9.16 -6.37 -15.90
C LYS A 363 8.86 -5.97 -14.47
N GLN A 364 9.86 -5.37 -13.83
CA GLN A 364 9.68 -4.71 -12.55
C GLN A 364 8.55 -3.68 -12.62
N SER A 365 7.96 -3.40 -11.47
CA SER A 365 7.17 -2.19 -11.31
C SER A 365 8.04 -1.01 -11.79
N PRO A 366 7.49 -0.03 -12.52
CA PRO A 366 8.24 1.14 -12.94
C PRO A 366 8.91 1.86 -11.76
N CYS A 367 8.45 1.62 -10.52
CA CYS A 367 9.07 2.06 -9.26
C CYS A 367 9.73 3.43 -9.43
N LYS A 368 8.90 4.43 -9.75
CA LYS A 368 9.19 5.86 -9.86
C LYS A 368 10.38 6.30 -10.69
N ASN A 369 10.00 7.22 -11.58
CA ASN A 369 10.81 8.36 -12.00
C ASN A 369 11.05 9.32 -10.81
N ARG A 370 12.01 9.02 -9.93
CA ARG A 370 12.50 9.99 -8.95
C ARG A 370 12.93 11.25 -9.69
N SER A 371 12.46 12.40 -9.25
CA SER A 371 12.78 13.68 -9.90
C SER A 371 13.28 14.69 -8.87
N HIS A 372 13.88 15.78 -9.35
CA HIS A 372 14.23 16.91 -8.49
C HIS A 372 13.02 17.53 -7.79
N ARG A 373 11.78 17.31 -8.26
CA ARG A 373 10.58 17.88 -7.64
C ARG A 373 10.18 17.22 -6.32
N GLY A 374 10.55 15.95 -6.14
CA GLY A 374 10.11 15.15 -5.01
C GLY A 374 10.46 13.69 -5.24
N GLU A 375 10.44 12.91 -4.15
CA GLU A 375 10.68 11.49 -4.27
C GLU A 375 9.59 10.88 -5.15
N TYR A 376 8.30 11.12 -4.84
CA TYR A 376 7.11 10.69 -5.61
C TYR A 376 6.50 11.86 -6.41
N GLN A 377 5.75 11.51 -7.46
CA GLN A 377 5.02 12.51 -8.23
C GLN A 377 3.92 13.12 -7.35
N TRP A 378 4.01 14.42 -7.14
CA TRP A 378 3.00 15.21 -6.45
C TRP A 378 1.69 15.31 -7.25
N GLY A 379 0.57 15.30 -6.54
CA GLY A 379 -0.75 15.65 -7.04
C GLY A 379 -0.97 17.15 -7.15
N GLU A 380 -2.05 17.55 -7.84
CA GLU A 380 -2.37 18.96 -8.08
C GLU A 380 -2.48 19.79 -6.79
N VAL A 381 -3.01 19.20 -5.71
CA VAL A 381 -3.15 19.90 -4.42
C VAL A 381 -1.84 20.51 -3.93
N VAL A 382 -0.71 19.84 -4.14
CA VAL A 382 0.61 20.33 -3.71
C VAL A 382 1.11 21.46 -4.60
N TYR A 383 0.75 21.42 -5.89
CA TYR A 383 1.02 22.53 -6.81
C TYR A 383 0.11 23.73 -6.53
N ASP A 384 -1.16 23.52 -6.18
CA ASP A 384 -2.09 24.56 -5.74
C ASP A 384 -1.61 25.26 -4.47
N MET A 385 -1.16 24.48 -3.49
CA MET A 385 -0.52 25.02 -2.28
C MET A 385 0.65 25.94 -2.63
N ALA A 386 1.52 25.52 -3.55
CA ALA A 386 2.66 26.30 -3.98
C ALA A 386 2.25 27.58 -4.75
N ARG A 387 1.24 27.50 -5.63
CA ARG A 387 0.70 28.64 -6.37
C ARG A 387 0.09 29.69 -5.43
N MET A 388 -0.75 29.24 -4.50
CA MET A 388 -1.36 30.09 -3.48
C MET A 388 -0.29 30.85 -2.67
N TYR A 389 0.80 30.16 -2.29
CA TYR A 389 1.89 30.80 -1.57
C TYR A 389 2.57 31.91 -2.39
N GLU A 390 2.86 31.69 -3.69
CA GLU A 390 3.44 32.74 -4.55
C GLU A 390 2.48 33.90 -4.84
N GLU A 391 1.17 33.63 -4.92
CA GLU A 391 0.15 34.68 -5.07
C GLU A 391 0.09 35.58 -3.83
N LYS A 392 0.20 34.98 -2.64
CA LYS A 392 0.18 35.71 -1.37
C LYS A 392 1.49 36.44 -1.06
N TYR A 393 2.62 35.89 -1.51
CA TYR A 393 3.96 36.45 -1.34
C TYR A 393 4.65 36.62 -2.70
N PRO A 394 4.34 37.68 -3.47
CA PRO A 394 4.83 37.88 -4.83
C PRO A 394 6.36 37.94 -4.96
N GLU A 395 7.07 38.22 -3.88
CA GLU A 395 8.53 38.20 -3.77
C GLU A 395 9.13 36.80 -3.60
N ALA A 396 8.33 35.83 -3.16
CA ALA A 396 8.75 34.45 -2.96
C ALA A 396 8.62 33.65 -4.26
N ARG A 397 9.56 32.74 -4.49
CA ARG A 397 9.51 31.77 -5.59
C ARG A 397 9.79 30.38 -5.05
N LEU A 398 8.94 29.41 -5.38
CA LEU A 398 9.08 28.02 -4.99
C LEU A 398 9.68 27.21 -6.14
N ALA A 399 10.73 26.44 -5.84
CA ALA A 399 11.44 25.65 -6.83
C ALA A 399 10.54 24.60 -7.52
N LEU A 400 9.49 24.13 -6.83
CA LEU A 400 8.55 23.14 -7.36
C LEU A 400 7.82 23.62 -8.63
N LEU A 401 7.49 24.92 -8.72
CA LEU A 401 6.76 25.50 -9.85
C LEU A 401 7.68 25.88 -11.02
N HIS A 402 8.85 26.44 -10.70
CA HIS A 402 9.75 27.04 -11.70
C HIS A 402 10.96 26.17 -12.05
N GLY A 403 11.14 25.06 -11.35
CA GLY A 403 12.37 24.26 -11.33
C GLY A 403 13.47 24.95 -10.52
N SER A 404 14.33 24.17 -9.88
CA SER A 404 15.56 24.74 -9.30
C SER A 404 16.40 25.33 -10.43
N SER A 405 16.82 26.60 -10.33
CA SER A 405 17.79 27.23 -11.26
C SER A 405 19.20 26.62 -11.08
N ARG A 406 19.31 25.30 -11.13
CA ARG A 406 20.56 24.54 -11.17
C ARG A 406 20.84 24.20 -12.62
N ARG A 407 21.45 25.16 -13.33
CA ARG A 407 22.47 24.84 -14.32
C ARG A 407 23.83 24.86 -13.63
#